data_AF-A0A954L9D7-F1
#
_entry.id   AF-A0A954L9D7-F1
#
_cell.length_a   1.000
_cell.length_b   1.000
_cell.length_c   1.000
_cell.angle_alpha   90.00
_cell.angle_beta   90.00
_cell.angle_gamma   90.00
#
_symmetry.space_group_name_H-M   'P 1'
#
loop_
_entity.id
_entity.type
_entity.pdbx_description
1 polymer ?
#
loop_
_entity_poly.entity_id
_entity_poly.type
_entity_poly.pdbx_seq_one_letter_code
_entity_poly.pdbx_strand_id
1 'polypeptide(L)'
;YRKDSFPGQYANLHAGGYPSALQIDADIFPRQCGGPLINLDGRAIGLNIARADRVVAYALPADHVLTIYEKLKQQATSQETSLQLAP
;
A
#
# COMPACT_ATOMS: atom_id res chain seq x y z
N TYR A 1 21.95 9.88 1.65
CA TYR A 1 22.00 9.45 3.06
C TYR A 1 22.04 10.71 3.92
N ARG A 2 20.91 11.14 4.53
CA ARG A 2 20.92 12.28 5.45
C ARG A 2 21.42 11.76 6.79
N LYS A 3 22.49 12.35 7.33
CA LYS A 3 23.20 11.88 8.53
C LYS A 3 22.40 11.96 9.84
N ASP A 4 21.18 12.49 9.80
CA ASP A 4 20.43 12.89 11.00
C ASP A 4 19.23 11.97 11.31
N SER A 5 19.01 10.91 10.52
CA SER A 5 17.88 10.00 10.68
C SER A 5 18.28 8.78 11.51
N PHE A 6 17.80 8.69 12.74
CA PHE A 6 18.02 7.52 13.58
C PHE A 6 17.24 6.30 13.03
N PRO A 7 17.84 5.09 13.03
CA PRO A 7 17.12 3.87 12.69
C PRO A 7 15.91 3.72 13.62
N GLY A 8 14.70 3.70 13.06
CA GLY A 8 13.43 3.69 13.80
C GLY A 8 12.55 4.93 13.62
N GLN A 9 13.08 6.07 13.17
CA GLN A 9 12.32 7.33 13.05
C GLN A 9 11.06 7.26 12.15
N TYR A 10 11.06 6.35 11.18
CA TYR A 10 9.98 6.17 10.22
C TYR A 10 9.14 4.90 10.43
N ALA A 11 9.19 4.29 11.62
CA ALA A 11 8.25 3.23 11.95
C ALA A 11 6.83 3.82 12.03
N ASN A 12 5.87 3.15 11.41
CA ASN A 12 4.48 3.59 11.40
C ASN A 12 3.78 3.21 12.71
N LEU A 13 2.94 4.11 13.23
CA LEU A 13 2.08 3.80 14.39
C LEU A 13 1.11 2.65 14.09
N HIS A 14 0.64 2.55 12.85
CA HIS A 14 -0.19 1.45 12.36
C HIS A 14 0.66 0.46 11.56
N ALA A 15 1.55 -0.22 12.27
CA ALA A 15 2.50 -1.18 11.72
C ALA A 15 2.02 -2.64 11.84
N GLY A 16 0.82 -2.89 12.36
CA GLY A 16 0.33 -4.25 12.62
C GLY A 16 -1.15 -4.39 12.30
N GLY A 17 -1.67 -5.62 12.45
CA GLY A 17 -3.07 -5.92 12.17
C GLY A 17 -3.38 -6.17 10.69
N TYR A 18 -2.37 -6.51 9.89
CA TYR A 18 -2.51 -6.84 8.47
C TYR A 18 -2.37 -8.35 8.24
N PRO A 19 -3.44 -9.16 8.40
CA PRO A 19 -3.36 -10.62 8.29
C PRO A 19 -2.96 -11.11 6.89
N SER A 20 -3.16 -10.27 5.86
CA SER A 20 -2.88 -10.61 4.46
C SER A 20 -1.79 -9.75 3.82
N ALA A 21 -0.96 -9.06 4.61
CA ALA A 21 0.16 -8.29 4.06
C ALA A 21 1.37 -9.18 3.78
N LEU A 22 2.12 -8.83 2.74
CA LEU A 22 3.44 -9.37 2.48
C LEU A 22 4.44 -8.66 3.39
N GLN A 23 5.20 -9.44 4.16
CA GLN A 23 6.34 -8.92 4.89
C GLN A 23 7.57 -8.93 3.98
N ILE A 24 8.27 -7.81 3.91
CA ILE A 24 9.49 -7.65 3.12
C ILE A 24 10.61 -7.06 3.98
N ASP A 25 11.83 -7.54 3.75
CA ASP A 25 13.06 -6.99 4.32
C ASP A 25 13.60 -5.92 3.38
N ALA A 26 13.02 -4.72 3.47
CA ALA A 26 13.36 -3.59 2.63
C ALA A 26 13.30 -2.27 3.40
N ASP A 27 14.25 -1.37 3.16
CA ASP A 27 14.24 -0.03 3.74
C ASP A 27 13.25 0.86 2.99
N ILE A 28 12.00 0.88 3.47
CA ILE A 28 10.93 1.70 2.93
C ILE A 28 10.81 3.01 3.72
N PHE A 29 10.95 4.12 3.02
CA PHE A 29 10.68 5.46 3.56
C PHE A 29 9.21 5.85 3.39
N PRO A 30 8.68 6.77 4.22
CA PRO A 30 7.28 7.20 4.13
C PRO A 30 6.87 7.71 2.73
N ARG A 31 7.80 8.32 1.99
CA ARG A 31 7.59 8.79 0.62
C ARG A 31 7.44 7.66 -0.42
N GLN A 32 7.82 6.44 -0.07
CA GLN A 32 7.72 5.27 -0.94
C GLN A 32 6.47 4.43 -0.64
N CYS A 33 5.77 4.72 0.47
CA CYS A 33 4.44 4.17 0.72
C CYS A 33 3.47 4.67 -0.36
N GLY A 34 2.61 3.78 -0.85
CA GLY A 34 1.78 3.98 -2.05
C GLY A 34 2.50 3.69 -3.36
N GLY A 35 3.81 3.41 -3.34
CA GLY A 35 4.56 2.94 -4.50
C GLY A 35 4.39 1.43 -4.73
N PRO A 36 4.69 0.94 -5.94
CA PRO A 36 4.59 -0.48 -6.26
C PRO A 36 5.74 -1.29 -5.63
N LEU A 37 5.43 -2.51 -5.21
CA LEU A 37 6.41 -3.55 -4.90
C LEU A 37 6.73 -4.30 -6.19
N ILE A 38 8.00 -4.28 -6.61
CA ILE A 38 8.45 -4.82 -7.91
C ILE A 38 9.28 -6.09 -7.70
N ASN A 39 9.03 -7.14 -8.49
CA ASN A 39 9.83 -8.36 -8.50
C ASN A 39 11.06 -8.26 -9.45
N LEU A 40 11.89 -9.31 -9.49
CA LEU A 40 13.10 -9.32 -10.35
C LEU A 40 12.80 -9.27 -11.86
N ASP A 41 11.59 -9.61 -12.27
CA ASP A 41 11.13 -9.52 -13.67
C ASP A 41 10.60 -8.13 -14.04
N GLY A 42 10.64 -7.16 -13.11
CA GLY A 42 10.08 -5.83 -13.33
C GLY A 42 8.55 -5.76 -13.21
N ARG A 43 7.90 -6.77 -12.63
CA ARG A 43 6.44 -6.82 -12.46
C ARG A 43 6.02 -6.27 -11.10
N ALA A 44 4.93 -5.50 -11.08
CA ALA A 44 4.30 -5.07 -9.84
C ALA A 44 3.53 -6.23 -9.20
N ILE A 45 3.98 -6.63 -8.01
CA ILE A 45 3.41 -7.74 -7.23
C ILE A 45 2.70 -7.26 -5.96
N GLY A 46 2.74 -5.95 -5.68
CA GLY A 46 2.06 -5.38 -4.52
C GLY A 46 2.18 -3.87 -4.41
N LEU A 47 1.72 -3.33 -3.29
CA LEU A 47 1.73 -1.91 -2.96
C LEU A 47 2.34 -1.70 -1.58
N ASN A 48 3.39 -0.89 -1.48
CA ASN A 48 4.04 -0.60 -0.21
C ASN A 48 3.10 0.20 0.69
N ILE A 49 2.86 -0.26 1.91
CA ILE A 49 1.91 0.40 2.83
C ILE A 49 2.55 0.89 4.11
N ALA A 50 3.50 0.14 4.66
CA ALA A 50 4.04 0.48 5.94
C ALA A 50 5.47 0.02 6.16
N ARG A 51 6.18 0.79 6.99
CA ARG A 51 7.38 0.32 7.66
C ARG A 51 7.02 0.00 9.10
N ALA A 52 7.17 -1.26 9.49
CA ALA A 52 6.82 -1.74 10.82
C ALA A 52 7.96 -1.65 11.82
N ASP A 53 9.19 -1.86 11.34
CA ASP A 53 10.40 -1.75 12.15
C ASP A 53 11.57 -1.30 11.27
N ARG A 54 12.79 -1.24 11.83
CA ARG A 54 14.02 -0.94 11.10
C ARG A 54 14.24 -1.86 9.89
N VAL A 55 13.82 -3.12 9.99
CA VAL A 55 14.07 -4.16 8.97
C VAL A 55 12.77 -4.74 8.40
N VAL A 56 11.62 -4.37 8.96
CA VAL A 56 10.33 -4.95 8.54
C VAL A 56 9.52 -3.88 7.84
N ALA A 57 9.17 -4.15 6.58
CA ALA A 57 8.16 -3.40 5.86
C ALA A 57 7.03 -4.32 5.39
N TYR A 58 5.88 -3.72 5.13
CA TYR A 58 4.68 -4.39 4.68
C TYR A 58 4.22 -3.84 3.33
N ALA A 59 3.80 -4.75 2.46
CA ALA A 59 3.14 -4.45 1.21
C ALA A 59 1.81 -5.20 1.11
N LEU A 60 0.82 -4.59 0.48
CA LEU A 60 -0.41 -5.27 0.08
C LEU A 60 -0.12 -6.14 -1.15
N PRO A 61 -0.57 -7.40 -1.19
CA PRO A 61 -0.59 -8.20 -2.40
C PRO A 61 -1.36 -7.52 -3.54
N ALA A 62 -0.88 -7.66 -4.78
CA ALA A 62 -1.51 -7.02 -5.94
C ALA A 62 -2.96 -7.47 -6.19
N ASP A 63 -3.27 -8.75 -5.97
CA ASP A 63 -4.61 -9.32 -6.09
C ASP A 63 -5.61 -8.70 -5.10
N HIS A 64 -5.18 -8.44 -3.86
CA HIS A 64 -5.98 -7.72 -2.88
C HIS A 64 -6.27 -6.29 -3.33
N VAL A 65 -5.25 -5.58 -3.83
CA VAL A 65 -5.40 -4.21 -4.33
C VAL A 65 -6.37 -4.16 -5.51
N LEU A 66 -6.22 -5.05 -6.49
CA LEU A 66 -7.09 -5.14 -7.66
C LEU A 66 -8.54 -5.45 -7.28
N THR A 67 -8.74 -6.38 -6.34
CA THR A 67 -10.08 -6.74 -5.85
C THR A 67 -10.80 -5.55 -5.23
N ILE A 68 -10.11 -4.76 -4.41
CA ILE A 68 -10.70 -3.57 -3.77
C ILE A 68 -10.90 -2.46 -4.81
N TYR A 69 -9.95 -2.26 -5.72
CA TYR A 69 -10.06 -1.29 -6.81
C TYR A 69 -11.32 -1.53 -7.65
N GLU A 70 -11.57 -2.76 -8.10
CA GLU A 70 -12.75 -3.08 -8.90
C GLU A 70 -14.05 -2.84 -8.14
N LYS A 71 -14.10 -3.19 -6.85
CA LYS A 71 -15.27 -2.90 -6.00
C LYS A 71 -15.54 -1.40 -5.89
N LEU A 72 -14.50 -0.61 -5.61
CA LEU A 72 -14.62 0.85 -5.48
C LEU A 72 -15.03 1.50 -6.80
N LYS A 73 -14.47 1.03 -7.92
CA LYS A 73 -14.81 1.49 -9.27
C LYS A 73 -16.28 1.24 -9.59
N GLN A 74 -16.80 0.04 -9.31
CA GLN A 74 -18.21 -0.30 -9.50
C GLN A 74 -19.13 0.57 -8.65
N GLN A 75 -18.75 0.83 -7.38
CA GLN A 75 -19.50 1.71 -6.48
C GLN A 75 -19.55 3.14 -7.00
N ALA A 76 -18.43 3.68 -7.48
CA ALA A 76 -18.36 5.02 -8.06
C ALA A 76 -19.28 5.16 -9.29
N THR A 77 -19.22 4.21 -10.24
CA THR A 77 -20.10 4.21 -11.42
C THR A 77 -21.59 4.12 -11.05
N SER A 78 -21.92 3.32 -10.04
CA SER A 78 -23.30 3.19 -9.56
C SER A 78 -23.81 4.50 -8.93
N GLN A 79 -22.94 5.24 -8.22
CA GLN A 79 -23.30 6.54 -7.65
C GLN A 79 -23.49 7.62 -8.72
N GLU A 80 -22.63 7.66 -9.74
CA GLU A 80 -22.79 8.59 -10.87
C GLU A 80 -24.13 8.36 -11.61
N THR A 81 -24.51 7.10 -11.81
CA THR A 81 -25.79 6.74 -12.43
C THR A 81 -26.98 7.19 -11.58
N SER A 82 -26.87 7.12 -10.24
CA SER A 82 -27.92 7.58 -9.33
C SER A 82 -28.05 9.11 -9.26
N LEU A 83 -26.95 9.84 -9.45
CA LEU A 83 -26.94 11.31 -9.48
C LEU A 83 -27.48 11.87 -10.81
N GLN A 84 -27.32 11.13 -11.91
CA GLN A 84 -27.84 11.50 -13.23
C GLN A 84 -29.34 11.19 -13.40
N LEU A 85 -29.91 10.34 -12.55
CA LEU A 85 -31.34 9.97 -12.58
C LEU A 85 -32.21 10.77 -11.59
N ALA A 86 -31.61 11.65 -10.79
CA ALA A 86 -32.34 12.55 -9.89
C ALA A 86 -32.92 13.74 -10.70
N PRO A 87 -34.24 14.01 -10.65
CA PRO A 87 -34.89 15.08 -11.41
C PRO A 87 -34.49 16.49 -10.95
#